data_AF-A0A7V6KG54-F1
#
_entry.id   AF-A0A7V6KG54-F1
#
_cell.length_a   1.000
_cell.length_b   1.000
_cell.length_c   1.000
_cell.angle_alpha   90.00
_cell.angle_beta   90.00
_cell.angle_gamma   90.00
#
_symmetry.space_group_name_H-M   'P 1'
#
loop_
_entity.id
_entity.type
_entity.pdbx_description
1 polymer ?
#
loop_
_entity_poly.entity_id
_entity_poly.type
_entity_poly.pdbx_seq_one_letter_code
_entity_poly.pdbx_strand_id
1 'polypeptide(L)'
;MSYIREKFTYLKGMADGMGINEDTNEGKLLLGMLELLDEITYTLDELDEEVGELDEMVEFLDDDLNVLEDEVYGEIDDEDDYDYFDLDDDYYLFDEPFVDNEFYCPSCGAFIELDEDDEELAVVCPECHQVIEIYADDELEYDEDEFEDEDELEEEEE
;
A
#
# COMPACT_ATOMS: atom_id res chain seq x y z
N MET A 1 1.83 23.92 4.14
CA MET A 1 3.02 24.01 5.02
C MET A 1 3.49 25.41 5.54
N SER A 2 2.81 26.55 5.30
CA SER A 2 3.30 27.93 5.64
C SER A 2 3.86 28.15 7.06
N TYR A 3 3.26 27.48 8.05
CA TYR A 3 3.59 27.69 9.46
C TYR A 3 5.03 27.29 9.85
N ILE A 4 5.58 26.24 9.23
CA ILE A 4 6.95 25.79 9.53
C ILE A 4 7.97 26.77 8.94
N ARG A 5 7.77 27.20 7.69
CA ARG A 5 8.62 28.20 7.03
C ARG A 5 8.57 29.56 7.75
N GLU A 6 7.41 29.98 8.23
CA GLU A 6 7.26 31.18 9.06
C GLU A 6 8.04 31.08 10.38
N LYS A 7 7.95 29.94 11.06
CA LYS A 7 8.72 29.68 12.28
C LYS A 7 10.22 29.67 12.03
N PHE A 8 10.67 29.03 10.96
CA PHE A 8 12.07 29.03 10.57
C PHE A 8 12.56 30.46 10.30
N THR A 9 11.80 31.25 9.55
CA THR A 9 12.12 32.66 9.26
C THR A 9 12.21 33.50 10.54
N TYR A 10 11.32 33.26 11.49
CA TYR A 10 11.37 33.89 12.81
C TYR A 10 12.65 33.51 13.58
N LEU A 11 13.02 32.23 13.60
CA LEU A 11 14.25 31.75 14.26
C LEU A 11 15.51 32.33 13.61
N LYS A 12 15.55 32.39 12.28
CA LYS A 12 16.64 33.01 11.51
C LYS A 12 16.79 34.50 11.88
N GLY A 13 15.69 35.25 11.88
CA GLY A 13 15.68 36.66 12.29
C GLY A 13 16.07 36.87 13.75
N MET A 14 15.70 35.95 14.64
CA MET A 14 16.11 35.98 16.05
C MET A 14 17.63 35.74 16.19
N ALA A 15 18.19 34.79 15.45
CA ALA A 15 19.63 34.52 15.44
C ALA A 15 20.44 35.73 14.95
N ASP A 16 19.97 36.38 13.88
CA ASP A 16 20.54 37.64 13.37
C ASP A 16 20.47 38.76 14.42
N GLY A 17 19.31 38.92 15.07
CA GLY A 17 19.09 39.92 16.11
C GLY A 17 19.94 39.73 17.38
N MET A 18 20.33 38.49 17.68
CA MET A 18 21.24 38.15 18.77
C MET A 18 22.72 38.35 18.39
N GLY A 19 23.02 38.60 17.12
CA GLY A 19 24.39 38.74 16.63
C GLY A 19 25.15 37.42 16.61
N ILE A 20 24.46 36.30 16.42
CA ILE A 20 25.10 34.99 16.25
C ILE A 20 25.89 35.01 14.95
N ASN A 21 27.15 34.59 15.02
CA ASN A 21 28.06 34.62 13.88
C ASN A 21 29.04 33.44 13.92
N GLU A 22 29.88 33.31 12.89
CA GLU A 22 30.86 32.23 12.79
C GLU A 22 32.13 32.44 13.63
N ASP A 23 32.21 33.47 14.48
CA ASP A 23 33.42 33.74 15.25
C ASP A 23 33.60 32.75 16.41
N THR A 24 32.52 32.11 16.86
CA THR A 24 32.52 31.11 17.94
C THR A 24 32.13 29.72 17.41
N ASN A 25 32.56 28.67 18.12
CA ASN A 25 32.18 27.30 17.74
C ASN A 25 30.68 27.07 17.89
N GLU A 26 30.08 27.67 18.93
CA GLU A 26 28.65 27.64 19.18
C GLU A 26 27.86 28.35 18.07
N GLY A 27 28.35 29.50 17.60
CA GLY A 27 27.71 30.25 16.52
C GLY A 27 27.77 29.52 15.18
N LYS A 28 28.90 28.88 14.86
CA LYS A 28 29.01 27.99 13.68
C LYS A 28 28.02 26.83 13.73
N LEU A 29 27.89 26.19 14.89
CA LEU A 29 26.95 25.08 15.07
C LEU A 29 25.50 25.55 14.88
N LEU A 30 25.12 26.67 15.50
CA LEU A 30 23.77 27.22 15.42
C LEU A 30 23.40 27.67 13.99
N LEU A 31 24.34 28.29 13.27
CA LEU A 31 24.15 28.66 11.87
C LEU A 31 24.01 27.42 10.98
N GLY A 32 24.84 26.39 11.18
CA GLY A 32 24.69 25.13 10.45
C GLY A 32 23.38 24.41 10.75
N MET A 33 22.88 24.48 11.99
CA MET A 33 21.53 23.98 12.32
C MET A 33 20.43 24.76 11.59
N LEU A 34 20.57 26.08 11.46
CA LEU A 34 19.62 26.90 10.70
C LEU A 34 19.68 26.58 9.21
N GLU A 35 20.85 26.36 8.62
CA GLU A 35 20.97 25.95 7.21
C GLU A 35 20.28 24.60 6.96
N LEU A 36 20.54 23.60 7.81
CA LEU A 36 19.88 22.30 7.72
C LEU A 36 18.36 22.40 7.89
N LEU A 37 17.88 23.27 8.79
CA LEU A 37 16.45 23.53 8.93
C LEU A 37 15.86 24.22 7.69
N ASP A 38 16.58 25.14 7.05
CA ASP A 38 16.18 25.78 5.80
C ASP A 38 15.95 24.71 4.73
N GLU A 39 16.94 23.83 4.53
CA GLU A 39 16.85 22.69 3.58
C GLU A 39 15.65 21.79 3.87
N ILE A 40 15.43 21.41 5.14
CA ILE A 40 14.26 20.63 5.54
C ILE A 40 12.96 21.36 5.18
N THR A 41 12.87 22.68 5.42
CA THR A 41 11.66 23.43 5.05
C THR A 41 11.42 23.48 3.55
N TYR A 42 12.47 23.54 2.71
CA TYR A 42 12.31 23.44 1.26
C TYR A 42 11.82 22.06 0.84
N THR A 43 12.44 20.99 1.33
CA THR A 43 12.02 19.62 0.98
C THR A 43 10.60 19.30 1.43
N LEU A 44 10.16 19.89 2.54
CA LEU A 44 8.79 19.73 3.03
C LEU A 44 7.77 20.45 2.15
N ASP A 45 8.12 21.60 1.57
CA ASP A 45 7.24 22.29 0.64
C ASP A 45 7.14 21.55 -0.70
N GLU A 46 8.25 21.02 -1.21
CA GLU A 46 8.24 20.15 -2.41
C GLU A 46 7.37 18.90 -2.18
N LEU A 47 7.48 18.28 -1.00
CA LEU A 47 6.64 17.14 -0.64
C LEU A 47 5.15 17.50 -0.51
N ASP A 48 4.82 18.69 0.01
CA ASP A 48 3.43 19.19 0.10
C ASP A 48 2.81 19.33 -1.30
N GLU A 49 3.59 19.81 -2.27
CA GLU A 49 3.17 19.91 -3.68
C GLU A 49 2.96 18.52 -4.31
N GLU A 50 3.93 17.61 -4.17
CA GLU A 50 3.82 16.23 -4.69
C GLU A 50 2.62 15.47 -4.09
N VAL A 51 2.35 15.64 -2.79
CA VAL A 51 1.19 15.03 -2.14
C VAL A 51 -0.12 15.62 -2.67
N GLY A 52 -0.16 16.93 -2.96
CA GLY A 52 -1.31 17.55 -3.59
C GLY A 52 -1.59 16.98 -4.99
N GLU A 53 -0.55 16.77 -5.80
CA GLU A 53 -0.69 16.14 -7.12
C GLU A 53 -1.19 14.68 -7.02
N LEU A 54 -0.75 13.95 -5.99
CA LEU A 54 -1.24 12.59 -5.73
C LEU A 54 -2.72 12.56 -5.32
N ASP A 55 -3.17 13.54 -4.53
CA ASP A 55 -4.58 13.67 -4.12
C ASP A 55 -5.48 13.84 -5.35
N GLU A 56 -5.11 14.74 -6.27
CA GLU A 56 -5.81 14.93 -7.55
C GLU A 56 -5.83 13.64 -8.41
N MET A 57 -4.73 12.89 -8.43
CA MET A 57 -4.67 11.62 -9.14
C MET A 57 -5.59 10.56 -8.52
N VAL A 58 -5.69 10.52 -7.18
CA VAL A 58 -6.59 9.60 -6.48
C VAL A 58 -8.05 9.96 -6.75
N GLU A 59 -8.41 11.24 -6.75
CA GLU A 59 -9.75 11.69 -7.15
C GLU A 59 -10.08 11.25 -8.59
N PHE A 60 -9.14 11.39 -9.52
CA PHE A 60 -9.33 10.94 -10.90
C PHE A 60 -9.53 9.42 -11.00
N LEU A 61 -8.78 8.64 -10.23
CA LEU A 61 -8.95 7.18 -10.18
C LEU A 61 -10.30 6.79 -9.58
N ASP A 62 -10.77 7.48 -8.56
CA ASP A 62 -12.09 7.25 -7.96
C ASP A 62 -13.21 7.51 -8.97
N ASP A 63 -13.14 8.62 -9.71
CA ASP A 63 -14.09 8.94 -10.78
C ASP A 63 -14.10 7.86 -11.87
N ASP A 64 -12.92 7.40 -12.32
CA ASP A 64 -12.81 6.33 -13.32
C ASP A 64 -13.38 5.00 -12.80
N LEU A 65 -13.17 4.67 -11.53
CA LEU A 65 -13.72 3.46 -10.90
C LEU A 65 -15.24 3.54 -10.76
N ASN A 66 -15.79 4.70 -10.38
CA ASN A 66 -17.24 4.90 -10.31
C ASN A 66 -17.91 4.65 -11.69
N VAL A 67 -17.27 5.10 -12.78
CA VAL A 67 -17.76 4.82 -14.14
C VAL A 67 -17.75 3.33 -14.46
N LEU A 68 -16.71 2.61 -14.05
CA LEU A 68 -16.63 1.16 -14.23
C LEU A 68 -17.65 0.41 -13.37
N GLU A 69 -17.89 0.86 -12.14
CA GLU A 69 -18.93 0.31 -11.26
C GLU A 69 -20.31 0.45 -11.89
N ASP A 70 -20.65 1.63 -12.39
CA ASP A 70 -21.89 1.87 -13.11
C ASP A 70 -22.03 1.01 -14.38
N GLU A 71 -20.93 0.79 -15.13
CA GLU A 71 -20.96 -0.04 -16.36
C GLU A 71 -21.13 -1.54 -16.06
N VAL A 72 -20.54 -2.04 -14.95
CA VAL A 72 -20.55 -3.46 -14.60
C VAL A 72 -21.73 -3.84 -13.71
N TYR A 73 -22.11 -2.96 -12.78
CA TYR A 73 -23.09 -3.22 -11.72
C TYR A 73 -24.30 -2.27 -11.77
N GLY A 74 -24.25 -1.14 -12.48
CA GLY A 74 -25.27 -0.09 -12.46
C GLY A 74 -26.61 -0.38 -13.15
N GLU A 75 -26.77 -1.53 -13.83
CA GLU A 75 -28.08 -2.00 -14.31
C GLU A 75 -28.83 -2.89 -13.30
N ILE A 76 -28.22 -3.22 -12.15
CA ILE A 76 -28.87 -3.95 -11.06
C ILE A 76 -29.60 -2.93 -10.19
N ASP A 77 -30.83 -2.58 -10.59
CA ASP A 77 -31.70 -1.67 -9.84
C ASP A 77 -32.01 -2.27 -8.45
N ASP A 78 -31.81 -1.48 -7.39
CA ASP A 78 -32.03 -1.82 -5.96
C ASP A 78 -33.51 -2.14 -5.60
N GLU A 79 -34.36 -2.42 -6.59
CA GLU A 79 -35.78 -2.76 -6.46
C GLU A 79 -36.16 -4.10 -7.06
N ASP A 80 -35.23 -4.96 -7.50
CA ASP A 80 -35.54 -6.35 -7.77
C ASP A 80 -35.18 -7.23 -6.56
N ASP A 81 -36.27 -7.67 -5.92
CA ASP A 81 -36.42 -8.83 -5.05
C ASP A 81 -35.32 -9.87 -5.32
N TYR A 82 -34.83 -10.50 -4.25
CA TYR A 82 -34.01 -11.71 -4.34
C TYR A 82 -34.84 -12.82 -5.00
N ASP A 83 -35.08 -12.75 -6.30
CA ASP A 83 -35.37 -13.89 -7.15
C ASP A 83 -34.05 -14.64 -7.19
N TYR A 84 -33.90 -15.48 -6.16
CA TYR A 84 -33.24 -16.77 -6.19
C TYR A 84 -33.19 -17.21 -7.65
N PHE A 85 -32.06 -16.93 -8.32
CA PHE A 85 -31.78 -17.53 -9.61
C PHE A 85 -31.85 -19.01 -9.32
N ASP A 86 -32.97 -19.61 -9.75
CA ASP A 86 -33.14 -21.03 -9.86
C ASP A 86 -31.99 -21.43 -10.78
N LEU A 87 -30.90 -21.87 -10.14
CA LEU A 87 -29.74 -22.47 -10.76
C LEU A 87 -30.27 -23.75 -11.40
N ASP A 88 -30.93 -23.59 -12.56
CA ASP A 88 -31.25 -24.66 -13.49
C ASP A 88 -29.91 -25.13 -14.06
N ASP A 89 -29.22 -25.92 -13.23
CA ASP A 89 -28.62 -27.21 -13.56
C ASP A 89 -27.86 -27.29 -14.88
N ASP A 90 -27.10 -26.24 -15.24
CA ASP A 90 -26.08 -26.33 -16.30
C ASP A 90 -24.89 -25.36 -16.13
N TYR A 91 -24.72 -24.73 -14.96
CA TYR A 91 -23.45 -24.09 -14.60
C TYR A 91 -22.54 -25.14 -13.98
N TYR A 92 -22.07 -26.07 -14.81
CA TYR A 92 -20.87 -26.83 -14.49
C TYR A 92 -19.75 -25.84 -14.26
N LEU A 93 -19.50 -25.57 -12.97
CA LEU A 93 -18.20 -25.36 -12.37
C LEU A 93 -17.09 -25.53 -13.40
N PHE A 94 -16.58 -24.42 -13.93
CA PHE A 94 -15.18 -24.38 -14.31
C PHE A 94 -14.41 -24.27 -12.99
N ASP A 95 -14.41 -25.39 -12.27
CA ASP A 95 -13.49 -25.72 -11.20
C ASP A 95 -12.18 -26.10 -11.87
N GLU A 96 -11.58 -25.15 -12.58
CA GLU A 96 -10.16 -25.25 -12.86
C GLU A 96 -9.47 -24.41 -11.79
N PRO A 97 -8.68 -25.06 -10.92
CA PRO A 97 -7.85 -24.32 -9.99
C PRO A 97 -6.98 -23.40 -10.85
N PHE A 98 -7.12 -22.09 -10.61
CA PHE A 98 -6.22 -21.10 -11.18
C PHE A 98 -4.85 -21.34 -10.54
N VAL A 99 -4.11 -22.31 -11.07
CA VAL A 99 -2.71 -22.48 -10.74
C VAL A 99 -2.02 -21.31 -11.41
N ASP A 100 -1.57 -20.34 -10.62
CA ASP A 100 -0.70 -19.28 -11.10
C ASP A 100 0.55 -19.96 -11.68
N ASN A 101 0.55 -20.17 -13.00
CA ASN A 101 1.65 -20.78 -13.75
C ASN A 101 2.89 -19.86 -13.81
N GLU A 102 2.91 -18.77 -13.06
CA GLU A 102 3.98 -17.78 -13.06
C GLU A 102 4.44 -17.50 -11.62
N PHE A 103 5.71 -17.80 -11.32
CA PHE A 103 6.29 -17.47 -10.03
C PHE A 103 7.78 -17.11 -10.13
N TYR A 104 8.30 -16.46 -9.09
CA TYR A 104 9.72 -16.10 -9.00
C TYR A 104 10.49 -17.13 -8.19
N CYS A 105 11.65 -17.56 -8.71
CA CYS A 105 12.53 -18.46 -7.98
C CYS A 105 12.95 -17.85 -6.63
N PRO A 106 12.70 -18.52 -5.49
CA PRO A 106 13.03 -17.98 -4.16
C PRO A 106 14.54 -17.83 -3.92
N SER A 107 15.36 -18.51 -4.72
CA SER A 107 16.82 -18.53 -4.57
C SER A 107 17.52 -17.43 -5.38
N CYS A 108 17.05 -17.15 -6.59
CA CYS A 108 17.72 -16.21 -7.50
C CYS A 108 16.82 -15.11 -8.07
N GLY A 109 15.51 -15.15 -7.80
CA GLY A 109 14.55 -14.17 -8.29
C GLY A 109 14.28 -14.24 -9.79
N ALA A 110 14.72 -15.29 -10.48
CA ALA A 110 14.39 -15.51 -11.89
C ALA A 110 12.90 -15.82 -12.03
N PHE A 111 12.27 -15.21 -13.04
CA PHE A 111 10.90 -15.52 -13.43
C PHE A 111 10.83 -16.92 -14.03
N ILE A 112 9.88 -17.73 -13.56
CA ILE A 112 9.63 -19.09 -14.02
C ILE A 112 8.16 -19.16 -14.45
N GLU A 113 7.95 -19.58 -15.69
CA GLU A 113 6.65 -19.89 -16.27
C GLU A 113 6.55 -21.42 -16.32
N LEU A 114 5.47 -21.98 -15.76
CA LEU A 114 5.14 -23.39 -15.75
C LEU A 114 4.21 -23.70 -16.92
N ASP A 115 4.48 -24.79 -17.63
CA ASP A 115 3.58 -25.23 -18.70
C ASP A 115 2.35 -25.90 -18.07
N GLU A 116 1.18 -25.79 -18.71
CA GLU A 116 -0.08 -26.43 -18.24
C GLU A 116 0.04 -27.96 -18.07
N ASP A 117 1.06 -28.58 -18.66
CA ASP A 117 1.36 -30.02 -18.57
C ASP A 117 2.32 -30.39 -17.41
N ASP A 118 2.83 -29.42 -16.64
CA ASP A 118 3.72 -29.65 -15.49
C ASP A 118 2.93 -30.16 -14.28
N GLU A 119 2.42 -31.40 -14.37
CA GLU A 119 1.80 -32.15 -13.26
C GLU A 119 2.80 -32.54 -12.15
N GLU A 120 4.10 -32.23 -12.31
CA GLU A 120 5.14 -32.56 -11.36
C GLU A 120 5.27 -31.49 -10.27
N LEU A 121 5.05 -31.89 -9.01
CA LEU A 121 5.24 -31.08 -7.78
C LEU A 121 6.67 -30.54 -7.57
N ALA A 122 7.60 -30.68 -8.54
CA ALA A 122 8.96 -30.20 -8.41
C ALA A 122 9.56 -29.68 -9.72
N VAL A 123 9.98 -28.42 -9.74
CA VAL A 123 10.51 -27.72 -10.93
C VAL A 123 11.94 -27.27 -10.70
N VAL A 124 12.79 -27.37 -11.73
CA VAL A 124 14.19 -26.94 -11.66
C VAL A 124 14.33 -25.54 -12.26
N CYS A 125 14.79 -24.58 -11.46
CA CYS A 125 15.05 -23.22 -11.94
C CYS A 125 16.11 -23.23 -13.06
N PRO A 126 15.84 -22.60 -14.23
CA PRO A 126 16.78 -22.59 -15.35
C PRO A 126 18.06 -21.76 -15.08
N GLU A 127 17.99 -20.79 -14.19
CA GLU A 127 19.11 -19.89 -13.88
C GLU A 127 20.01 -20.46 -12.79
N CYS A 128 19.46 -20.85 -11.63
CA CYS A 128 20.25 -21.32 -10.49
C CYS A 128 20.30 -22.85 -10.34
N HIS A 129 19.56 -23.59 -11.17
CA HIS A 129 19.48 -25.06 -11.16
C HIS A 129 19.02 -25.64 -9.81
N GLN A 130 18.32 -24.85 -9.00
CA GLN A 130 17.75 -25.30 -7.75
C GLN A 130 16.40 -25.96 -8.00
N VAL A 131 16.16 -27.08 -7.32
CA VAL A 131 14.87 -27.79 -7.32
C VAL A 131 13.93 -27.08 -6.36
N ILE A 132 12.72 -26.79 -6.83
CA ILE A 132 11.66 -26.08 -6.12
C ILE A 132 10.48 -27.04 -6.01
N GLU A 133 10.05 -27.34 -4.79
CA GLU A 133 8.86 -28.17 -4.54
C GLU A 133 7.63 -27.26 -4.43
N ILE A 134 6.56 -27.60 -5.15
CA ILE A 134 5.28 -26.88 -5.17
C ILE A 134 4.27 -27.74 -4.39
N TYR A 135 3.58 -27.16 -3.42
CA TYR A 135 2.52 -27.84 -2.66
C TYR A 135 1.16 -27.32 -3.12
N ALA A 136 0.21 -28.22 -3.38
CA ALA A 136 -1.18 -27.84 -3.65
C ALA A 136 -1.84 -27.40 -2.33
N ASP A 137 -2.63 -26.32 -2.37
CA ASP A 137 -3.17 -25.62 -1.19
C ASP A 137 -4.25 -26.43 -0.44
N ASP A 138 -4.61 -27.62 -0.92
CA ASP A 138 -5.65 -28.50 -0.34
C ASP A 138 -5.29 -29.12 1.03
N GLU A 139 -4.11 -28.84 1.60
CA GLU A 139 -3.69 -29.33 2.93
C GLU A 139 -3.58 -28.25 4.03
N LEU A 140 -3.92 -26.99 3.76
CA LEU A 140 -3.94 -25.94 4.79
C LEU A 140 -5.34 -25.80 5.43
N GLU A 141 -5.59 -26.64 6.44
CA GLU A 141 -6.77 -26.53 7.31
C GLU A 141 -6.58 -25.29 8.23
N TYR A 142 -7.22 -24.16 7.89
CA TYR A 142 -7.29 -22.98 8.75
C TYR A 142 -8.29 -23.23 9.89
N ASP A 143 -7.80 -23.51 11.11
CA ASP A 143 -8.64 -23.54 12.33
C ASP A 143 -9.19 -22.13 12.61
N GLU A 144 -10.51 -21.95 12.47
CA GLU A 144 -11.22 -20.66 12.54
C GLU A 144 -11.70 -20.28 13.97
N ASP A 145 -11.07 -20.82 15.03
CA ASP A 145 -11.57 -20.71 16.41
C ASP A 145 -10.59 -19.97 17.36
N GLU A 146 -10.29 -18.67 17.16
CA GLU A 146 -9.68 -17.84 18.22
C GLU A 146 -9.97 -16.32 18.14
N PHE A 147 -11.22 -15.92 17.89
CA PHE A 147 -11.68 -14.54 18.15
C PHE A 147 -13.06 -14.53 18.81
N GLU A 148 -13.12 -15.00 20.06
CA GLU A 148 -14.22 -14.69 20.98
C GLU A 148 -13.84 -13.45 21.83
N ASP A 149 -14.55 -12.34 21.57
CA ASP A 149 -15.04 -11.33 22.52
C ASP A 149 -14.08 -10.67 23.53
N GLU A 150 -13.60 -9.45 23.21
CA GLU A 150 -13.24 -8.41 24.20
C GLU A 150 -13.73 -7.01 23.74
N ASP A 151 -15.03 -6.87 23.44
CA ASP A 151 -15.68 -5.55 23.33
C ASP A 151 -16.92 -5.50 24.25
N GLU A 152 -16.69 -5.43 25.57
CA GLU A 152 -17.66 -4.83 26.49
C GLU A 152 -16.98 -4.46 27.82
N LEU A 153 -17.26 -3.23 28.28
CA LEU A 153 -17.00 -2.62 29.61
C LEU A 153 -15.81 -1.66 29.72
N GLU A 154 -16.06 -0.36 29.50
CA GLU A 154 -15.96 0.68 30.55
C GLU A 154 -16.41 2.06 30.00
N GLU A 155 -17.72 2.23 29.76
CA GLU A 155 -18.38 3.53 29.92
C GLU A 155 -18.97 3.58 31.33
N GLU A 156 -18.25 4.12 32.31
CA GLU A 156 -18.82 4.77 33.49
C GLU A 156 -17.69 5.44 34.28
N GLU A 157 -17.50 6.75 34.09
CA GLU A 157 -17.23 7.68 35.21
C GLU A 157 -17.41 9.13 34.73
N GLU A 158 -18.56 9.69 35.11
CA GLU A 158 -18.83 11.14 35.19
C GLU A 158 -18.27 11.71 36.51
#